data_AF-A0A951PUN6-F1
#
_entry.id   AF-A0A951PUN6-F1
#
_cell.length_a   1.000
_cell.length_b   1.000
_cell.length_c   1.000
_cell.angle_alpha   90.00
_cell.angle_beta   90.00
_cell.angle_gamma   90.00
#
_symmetry.space_group_name_H-M   'P 1'
#
loop_
_entity.id
_entity.type
_entity.pdbx_description
1 polymer ?
#
loop_
_entity_poly.entity_id
_entity_poly.type
_entity_poly.pdbx_seq_one_letter_code
_entity_poly.pdbx_strand_id
1 'polypeptide(L)'
;MPSLRDATKARAGKKAAKRVAKPPKAAKPAKTSTPAKSGSTPTTTITPTKGNAIASVTVPGLPSLIPDQIAAQMPQFSPESYQVSDPLNPPTSIPQVSQTDYDVREGIYQGGIRALKLTGLGFDLTREKFTVIGKQAKAFGAGIKAATALEAVKGDYLDYQSQVENTSQKSIALGTNQHKTTVDQTKAGYSEQEMNEKLEQARIAADLASEQTREKQSSLDQFRKQLTGLVAAK
;
A
#
# COMPACT_ATOMS: atom_id res chain seq x y z
N MET A 1 6.34 -30.94 -29.05
CA MET A 1 5.63 -31.37 -27.82
C MET A 1 6.16 -30.53 -26.66
N PRO A 2 5.42 -29.55 -26.13
CA PRO A 2 5.88 -28.75 -24.99
C PRO A 2 5.98 -29.62 -23.73
N SER A 3 7.04 -29.43 -22.96
CA SER A 3 7.38 -30.29 -21.82
C SER A 3 6.44 -30.04 -20.63
N LEU A 4 6.21 -31.06 -19.79
CA LEU A 4 5.43 -30.96 -18.55
C LEU A 4 5.96 -29.89 -17.57
N ARG A 5 7.23 -29.49 -17.70
CA ARG A 5 7.85 -28.39 -16.94
C ARG A 5 7.39 -27.00 -17.40
N ASP A 6 7.07 -26.84 -18.68
CA ASP A 6 6.59 -25.56 -19.22
C ASP A 6 5.11 -25.31 -18.86
N ALA A 7 4.31 -26.38 -18.80
CA ALA A 7 2.90 -26.31 -18.43
C ALA A 7 2.68 -25.95 -16.94
N THR A 8 3.61 -26.31 -16.05
CA THR A 8 3.50 -26.03 -14.61
C THR A 8 3.90 -24.60 -14.26
N LYS A 9 4.90 -24.02 -14.94
CA LYS A 9 5.31 -22.62 -14.75
C LYS A 9 4.24 -21.63 -15.26
N ALA A 10 3.55 -21.97 -16.35
CA ALA A 10 2.43 -21.18 -16.87
C ALA A 10 1.18 -21.19 -15.94
N ARG A 11 0.99 -22.25 -15.14
CA ARG A 11 -0.14 -22.36 -14.20
C ARG A 11 0.12 -21.64 -12.87
N ALA A 12 1.38 -21.52 -12.45
CA ALA A 12 1.77 -20.75 -11.27
C ALA A 12 1.65 -19.22 -11.48
N GLY A 13 2.05 -18.71 -12.65
CA GLY A 13 1.97 -17.28 -12.98
C GLY A 13 0.53 -16.73 -13.03
N LYS A 14 -0.45 -17.54 -13.46
CA LYS A 14 -1.86 -17.12 -13.51
C LYS A 14 -2.57 -17.05 -12.15
N LYS A 15 -2.05 -17.73 -11.10
CA LYS A 15 -2.61 -17.62 -9.73
C LYS A 15 -2.06 -16.42 -8.97
N ALA A 16 -0.83 -15.98 -9.25
CA ALA A 16 -0.25 -14.78 -8.64
C ALA A 16 -0.87 -13.48 -9.19
N ALA A 17 -1.11 -13.40 -10.50
CA ALA A 17 -1.72 -12.22 -11.13
C ALA A 17 -3.18 -11.96 -10.72
N LYS A 18 -3.93 -12.99 -10.27
CA LYS A 18 -5.34 -12.86 -9.87
C LYS A 18 -5.53 -12.36 -8.43
N ARG A 19 -4.45 -12.24 -7.65
CA ARG A 19 -4.47 -11.69 -6.27
C ARG A 19 -4.12 -10.21 -6.19
N VAL A 20 -3.52 -9.62 -7.23
CA VAL A 20 -3.12 -8.21 -7.25
C VAL A 20 -4.18 -7.30 -7.90
N ALA A 21 -5.18 -7.88 -8.58
CA ALA A 21 -6.22 -7.13 -9.31
C ALA A 21 -7.60 -7.09 -8.60
N LYS A 22 -7.64 -6.94 -7.27
CA LYS A 22 -8.89 -6.63 -6.55
C LYS A 22 -8.77 -5.26 -5.87
N PRO A 23 -9.34 -4.18 -6.45
CA PRO A 23 -9.35 -2.88 -5.80
C PRO A 23 -10.27 -2.91 -4.57
N PRO A 24 -9.90 -2.30 -3.44
CA PRO A 24 -10.80 -2.17 -2.31
C PRO A 24 -11.98 -1.27 -2.68
N LYS A 25 -13.17 -1.77 -2.38
CA LYS A 25 -14.47 -1.11 -2.52
C LYS A 25 -14.42 0.26 -1.80
N ALA A 26 -14.68 1.33 -2.54
CA ALA A 26 -14.80 2.69 -2.04
C ALA A 26 -15.86 2.78 -0.93
N ALA A 27 -15.45 3.20 0.27
CA ALA A 27 -16.36 3.67 1.31
C ALA A 27 -16.69 5.14 1.02
N LYS A 28 -17.99 5.43 0.89
CA LYS A 28 -18.57 6.76 0.65
C LYS A 28 -18.11 7.78 1.70
N PRO A 29 -17.76 9.03 1.32
CA PRO A 29 -17.71 10.13 2.26
C PRO A 29 -19.13 10.70 2.43
N ALA A 30 -19.65 10.68 3.67
CA ALA A 30 -20.86 11.40 4.00
C ALA A 30 -20.55 12.91 4.08
N LYS A 31 -21.42 13.67 3.39
CA LYS A 31 -21.39 15.12 3.19
C LYS A 31 -21.89 15.89 4.43
N THR A 32 -21.16 16.96 4.73
CA THR A 32 -21.60 18.32 5.11
C THR A 32 -22.62 18.54 6.24
N SER A 33 -22.23 19.35 7.23
CA SER A 33 -22.94 20.61 7.57
C SER A 33 -22.11 21.48 8.53
N THR A 34 -21.67 22.64 8.04
CA THR A 34 -21.40 23.86 8.82
C THR A 34 -22.68 24.36 9.51
N PRO A 35 -22.56 25.04 10.66
CA PRO A 35 -22.87 26.49 10.71
C PRO A 35 -21.83 27.25 11.57
N ALA A 36 -21.26 28.36 11.11
CA ALA A 36 -21.83 29.72 11.05
C ALA A 36 -22.12 30.33 12.44
N LYS A 37 -21.46 31.46 12.71
CA LYS A 37 -21.62 32.38 13.84
C LYS A 37 -23.10 32.73 14.10
N SER A 38 -23.49 32.78 15.37
CA SER A 38 -24.31 33.88 15.93
C SER A 38 -24.25 33.85 17.45
N GLY A 39 -23.91 34.99 18.04
CA GLY A 39 -24.01 35.19 19.48
C GLY A 39 -25.47 35.24 19.91
N SER A 40 -25.77 34.56 21.00
CA SER A 40 -26.90 34.90 21.86
C SER A 40 -26.58 34.41 23.27
N THR A 41 -26.69 35.33 24.22
CA THR A 41 -26.56 35.11 25.66
C THR A 41 -27.69 34.17 26.10
N PRO A 42 -27.44 33.07 26.81
CA PRO A 42 -28.53 32.31 27.41
C PRO A 42 -28.91 32.98 28.74
N THR A 43 -30.03 33.70 28.73
CA THR A 43 -30.78 34.05 29.95
C THR A 43 -31.40 32.77 30.48
N THR A 44 -30.81 32.17 31.51
CA THR A 44 -31.35 30.99 32.16
C THR A 44 -32.54 31.37 33.02
N THR A 45 -33.75 31.28 32.46
CA THR A 45 -35.00 31.28 33.24
C THR A 45 -35.13 29.91 33.89
N ILE A 46 -34.84 29.83 35.19
CA ILE A 46 -34.97 28.59 35.97
C ILE A 46 -36.45 28.42 36.32
N THR A 47 -37.11 27.45 35.70
CA THR A 47 -38.43 26.97 36.14
C THR A 47 -38.19 25.75 37.02
N PRO A 48 -38.71 25.68 38.27
CA PRO A 48 -38.42 24.57 39.16
C PRO A 48 -39.21 23.34 38.68
N THR A 49 -38.51 22.39 38.07
CA THR A 49 -39.08 21.09 37.73
C THR A 49 -38.88 20.16 38.93
N LYS A 50 -39.98 19.75 39.56
CA LYS A 50 -40.00 18.70 40.59
C LYS A 50 -39.41 17.41 40.01
N GLY A 51 -38.35 16.91 40.63
CA GLY A 51 -37.96 15.50 40.64
C GLY A 51 -36.97 15.06 39.56
N ASN A 52 -35.73 14.77 39.96
CA ASN A 52 -35.15 13.44 39.78
C ASN A 52 -33.86 13.31 40.59
N ALA A 53 -33.75 12.22 41.34
CA ALA A 53 -32.61 11.85 42.16
C ALA A 53 -31.31 11.83 41.34
N ILE A 54 -30.39 12.75 41.65
CA ILE A 54 -29.03 12.73 41.11
C ILE A 54 -28.23 11.74 41.96
N ALA A 55 -27.81 10.63 41.34
CA ALA A 55 -26.95 9.64 41.95
C ALA A 55 -25.71 10.30 42.57
N SER A 56 -25.47 10.07 43.86
CA SER A 56 -24.31 10.60 44.56
C SER A 56 -23.04 9.96 43.98
N VAL A 57 -22.25 10.73 43.23
CA VAL A 57 -20.93 10.31 42.79
C VAL A 57 -19.97 10.50 43.96
N THR A 58 -19.74 9.43 44.72
CA THR A 58 -18.81 9.43 45.85
C THR A 58 -17.40 9.16 45.32
N VAL A 59 -16.57 10.20 45.26
CA VAL A 59 -15.12 10.06 44.99
C VAL A 59 -14.40 9.87 46.32
N PRO A 60 -13.66 8.77 46.55
CA PRO A 60 -12.96 8.55 47.81
C PRO A 60 -12.00 9.70 48.14
N GLY A 61 -12.14 10.28 49.34
CA GLY A 61 -11.32 11.40 49.82
C GLY A 61 -11.90 12.79 49.58
N LEU A 62 -13.00 12.94 48.85
CA LEU A 62 -13.75 14.20 48.74
C LEU A 62 -15.12 14.07 49.43
N PRO A 63 -15.54 15.05 50.26
CA PRO A 63 -16.90 15.06 50.78
C PRO A 63 -17.88 15.21 49.60
N SER A 64 -18.82 14.26 49.45
CA SER A 64 -19.87 14.34 48.43
C SER A 64 -20.88 15.43 48.83
N LEU A 65 -20.84 16.58 48.16
CA LEU A 65 -21.78 17.66 48.38
C LEU A 65 -23.09 17.37 47.64
N ILE A 66 -24.19 17.21 48.38
CA ILE A 66 -25.55 17.12 47.82
C ILE A 66 -26.06 18.56 47.67
N PRO A 67 -26.49 19.01 46.48
CA PRO A 67 -26.92 20.39 46.25
C PRO A 67 -27.95 20.91 47.26
N ASP A 68 -28.91 20.07 47.66
CA ASP A 68 -29.94 20.43 48.65
C ASP A 68 -29.39 20.61 50.07
N GLN A 69 -28.22 20.04 50.38
CA GLN A 69 -27.57 20.19 51.68
C GLN A 69 -26.62 21.40 51.73
N ILE A 70 -26.25 21.98 50.59
CA ILE A 70 -25.38 23.17 50.55
C ILE A 70 -26.04 24.36 51.26
N ALA A 71 -27.34 24.57 51.01
CA ALA A 71 -28.10 25.66 51.63
C ALA A 71 -28.22 25.51 53.16
N ALA A 72 -28.29 24.28 53.67
CA ALA A 72 -28.34 24.00 55.10
C ALA A 72 -26.96 24.05 55.78
N GLN A 73 -25.87 23.90 55.02
CA GLN A 73 -24.49 24.03 55.49
C GLN A 73 -23.98 25.47 55.44
N MET A 74 -24.65 26.35 54.70
CA MET A 74 -24.34 27.77 54.72
C MET A 74 -24.85 28.39 56.03
N PRO A 75 -24.01 29.18 56.73
CA PRO A 75 -24.47 29.93 57.89
C PRO A 75 -25.64 30.83 57.47
N GLN A 76 -26.75 30.74 58.18
CA GLN A 76 -27.96 31.49 57.89
C GLN A 76 -27.66 32.99 58.01
N PHE A 77 -27.76 33.72 56.89
CA PHE A 77 -27.54 35.16 56.87
C PHE A 77 -28.79 35.86 57.40
N SER A 78 -28.69 36.45 58.59
CA SER A 78 -29.70 37.33 59.17
C SER A 78 -29.33 38.80 58.88
N PRO A 79 -30.04 39.50 57.99
CA PRO A 79 -29.69 40.88 57.60
C PRO A 79 -29.65 41.86 58.78
N GLU A 80 -30.45 41.60 59.81
CA GLU A 80 -30.52 42.42 61.03
C GLU A 80 -29.25 42.31 61.90
N SER A 81 -28.50 41.22 61.77
CA SER A 81 -27.25 41.01 62.52
C SER A 81 -26.05 41.76 61.94
N TYR A 82 -26.21 42.39 60.77
CA TYR A 82 -25.16 43.13 60.06
C TYR A 82 -25.52 44.62 59.83
N GLN A 83 -26.63 45.10 60.39
CA GLN A 83 -26.97 46.52 60.32
C GLN A 83 -26.08 47.32 61.30
N VAL A 84 -25.26 48.21 60.74
CA VAL A 84 -24.48 49.18 61.50
C VAL A 84 -25.33 50.44 61.62
N SER A 85 -26.04 50.59 62.74
CA SER A 85 -26.84 51.78 63.04
C SER A 85 -26.01 53.02 63.36
N ASP A 86 -24.79 52.82 63.89
CA ASP A 86 -23.80 53.88 64.16
C ASP A 86 -22.41 53.42 63.65
N PRO A 87 -21.87 54.03 62.59
CA PRO A 87 -20.57 53.64 62.01
C PRO A 87 -19.37 54.05 62.86
N LEU A 88 -19.52 54.96 63.83
CA LEU A 88 -18.42 55.31 64.75
C LEU A 88 -18.36 54.37 65.96
N ASN A 89 -19.48 53.74 66.33
CA ASN A 89 -19.56 52.77 67.42
C ASN A 89 -20.38 51.54 66.97
N PRO A 90 -19.79 50.64 66.16
CA PRO A 90 -20.50 49.44 65.74
C PRO A 90 -20.89 48.59 66.96
N PRO A 91 -22.11 48.03 66.99
CA PRO A 91 -22.55 47.20 68.10
C PRO A 91 -21.66 45.95 68.23
N THR A 92 -21.28 45.61 69.46
CA THR A 92 -20.43 44.44 69.78
C THR A 92 -21.10 43.10 69.46
N SER A 93 -22.37 43.11 69.06
CA SER A 93 -23.12 41.96 68.55
C SER A 93 -22.73 41.56 67.14
N ILE A 94 -22.02 42.42 66.39
CA ILE A 94 -21.46 42.04 65.09
C ILE A 94 -20.27 41.13 65.38
N PRO A 95 -20.28 39.86 64.93
CA PRO A 95 -19.17 38.96 65.15
C PRO A 95 -17.94 39.50 64.42
N GLN A 96 -17.07 40.18 65.17
CA GLN A 96 -15.77 40.61 64.66
C GLN A 96 -14.89 39.38 64.56
N VAL A 97 -14.43 39.08 63.35
CA VAL A 97 -13.45 38.03 63.13
C VAL A 97 -12.18 38.45 63.87
N SER A 98 -11.65 37.56 64.70
CA SER A 98 -10.39 37.83 65.39
C SER A 98 -9.27 38.03 64.35
N GLN A 99 -8.26 38.86 64.66
CA GLN A 99 -7.15 39.08 63.72
C GLN A 99 -6.49 37.75 63.30
N THR A 100 -6.38 36.81 64.24
CA THR A 100 -5.88 35.46 64.00
C THR A 100 -6.73 34.67 63.01
N ASP A 101 -8.07 34.76 63.09
CA ASP A 101 -8.96 34.09 62.15
C ASP A 101 -8.94 34.74 60.76
N TYR A 102 -8.76 36.07 60.71
CA TYR A 102 -8.60 36.81 59.46
C TYR A 102 -7.33 36.36 58.73
N ASP A 103 -6.18 36.35 59.41
CA ASP A 103 -4.89 35.98 58.80
C ASP A 103 -4.89 34.51 58.32
N VAL A 104 -5.51 33.60 59.09
CA VAL A 104 -5.67 32.19 58.69
C VAL A 104 -6.52 32.07 57.43
N ARG A 105 -7.66 32.77 57.37
CA ARG A 105 -8.54 32.73 56.19
C ARG A 105 -7.87 33.36 54.98
N GLU A 106 -7.17 34.48 55.15
CA GLU A 106 -6.39 35.10 54.08
C GLU A 106 -5.34 34.12 53.53
N GLY A 107 -4.61 33.41 54.40
CA GLY A 107 -3.66 32.39 54.01
C GLY A 107 -4.29 31.27 53.18
N ILE A 108 -5.49 30.81 53.56
CA ILE A 108 -6.23 29.79 52.79
C ILE A 108 -6.62 30.32 51.41
N TYR A 109 -7.14 31.55 51.30
CA TYR A 109 -7.51 32.14 50.01
C TYR A 109 -6.30 32.37 49.10
N GLN A 110 -5.21 32.91 49.65
CA GLN A 110 -3.98 33.09 48.87
C GLN A 110 -3.39 31.75 48.42
N GLY A 111 -3.41 30.73 49.29
CA GLY A 111 -3.03 29.35 48.94
C GLY A 111 -3.88 28.79 47.80
N GLY A 112 -5.21 28.99 47.87
CA GLY A 112 -6.14 28.60 46.81
C GLY A 112 -5.87 29.28 45.47
N ILE A 113 -5.59 30.60 45.48
CA ILE A 113 -5.24 31.34 44.25
C ILE A 113 -3.93 30.81 43.64
N ARG A 114 -2.91 30.52 44.47
CA ARG A 114 -1.64 29.96 43.98
C ARG A 114 -1.84 28.57 43.39
N ALA A 115 -2.62 27.71 44.05
CA ALA A 115 -2.96 26.38 43.54
C ALA A 115 -3.68 26.48 42.19
N LEU A 116 -4.68 27.35 42.07
CA LEU A 116 -5.42 27.54 40.82
C LEU A 116 -4.51 28.02 39.67
N LYS A 117 -3.61 28.97 39.93
CA LYS A 117 -2.62 29.43 38.94
C LYS A 117 -1.68 28.30 38.51
N LEU A 118 -1.20 27.50 39.45
CA LEU A 118 -0.33 26.36 39.16
C LEU A 118 -1.05 25.32 38.29
N THR A 119 -2.31 25.02 38.60
CA THR A 119 -3.14 24.11 37.80
C THR A 119 -3.37 24.66 36.38
N GLY A 120 -3.63 25.96 36.24
CA GLY A 120 -3.75 26.63 34.94
C GLY A 120 -2.47 26.49 34.10
N LEU A 121 -1.31 26.81 34.67
CA LEU A 121 0.00 26.61 34.02
C LEU A 121 0.25 25.13 33.66
N GLY A 122 -0.20 24.21 34.51
CA GLY A 122 -0.15 22.78 34.24
C GLY A 122 -0.96 22.38 33.01
N PHE A 123 -2.17 22.92 32.84
CA PHE A 123 -2.99 22.68 31.64
C PHE A 123 -2.36 23.26 30.38
N ASP A 124 -1.80 24.48 30.45
CA ASP A 124 -1.12 25.11 29.31
C ASP A 124 0.13 24.29 28.88
N LEU A 125 0.95 23.87 29.85
CA LEU A 125 2.10 23.00 29.57
C LEU A 125 1.67 21.67 28.93
N THR A 126 0.59 21.07 29.43
CA THR A 126 0.08 19.80 28.89
C THR A 126 -0.44 19.96 27.47
N ARG A 127 -1.10 21.09 27.17
CA ARG A 127 -1.56 21.44 25.82
C ARG A 127 -0.40 21.61 24.84
N GLU A 128 0.66 22.29 25.24
CA GLU A 128 1.86 22.46 24.41
C GLU A 128 2.56 21.12 24.16
N LYS A 129 2.72 20.29 25.20
CA LYS A 129 3.27 18.93 25.04
C LYS A 129 2.44 18.09 24.07
N PHE A 130 1.11 18.12 24.16
CA PHE A 130 0.25 17.39 23.23
C PHE A 130 0.42 17.89 21.78
N THR A 131 0.58 19.21 21.59
CA THR A 131 0.83 19.81 20.28
C THR A 131 2.17 19.35 19.69
N VAL A 132 3.23 19.30 20.50
CA VAL A 132 4.55 18.80 20.09
C VAL A 132 4.50 17.32 19.72
N ILE A 133 3.87 16.49 20.55
CA ILE A 133 3.68 15.05 20.27
C ILE A 133 2.88 14.86 18.98
N GLY A 134 1.84 15.67 18.76
CA GLY A 134 1.04 15.65 17.53
C GLY A 134 1.86 16.00 16.29
N LYS A 135 2.77 16.99 16.37
CA LYS A 135 3.71 17.32 15.29
C LYS A 135 4.71 16.19 15.04
N GLN A 136 5.26 15.59 16.10
CA GLN A 136 6.19 14.46 15.99
C GLN A 136 5.53 13.23 15.35
N ALA A 137 4.30 12.91 15.74
CA ALA A 137 3.53 11.81 15.14
C ALA A 137 3.28 12.04 13.64
N LYS A 138 2.94 13.28 13.24
CA LYS A 138 2.79 13.66 11.83
C LYS A 138 4.11 13.55 11.06
N ALA A 139 5.22 13.99 11.64
CA ALA A 139 6.54 13.88 11.03
C ALA A 139 6.96 12.41 10.85
N PHE A 140 6.71 11.56 11.86
CA PHE A 140 6.95 10.13 11.78
C PHE A 140 6.09 9.48 10.68
N GLY A 141 4.80 9.82 10.62
CA GLY A 141 3.90 9.35 9.56
C GLY A 141 4.34 9.80 8.15
N ALA A 142 4.86 11.02 8.00
CA ALA A 142 5.45 11.49 6.75
C ALA A 142 6.73 10.71 6.40
N GLY A 143 7.57 10.42 7.39
CA GLY A 143 8.76 9.58 7.23
C GLY A 143 8.43 8.17 6.74
N ILE A 144 7.40 7.53 7.31
CA ILE A 144 6.92 6.22 6.84
C ILE A 144 6.46 6.30 5.38
N LYS A 145 5.64 7.29 5.02
CA LYS A 145 5.16 7.45 3.63
C LYS A 145 6.32 7.64 2.65
N ALA A 146 7.31 8.45 3.01
CA ALA A 146 8.51 8.65 2.20
C ALA A 146 9.31 7.35 2.05
N ALA A 147 9.50 6.59 3.14
CA ALA A 147 10.18 5.30 3.10
C ALA A 147 9.44 4.29 2.19
N THR A 148 8.11 4.18 2.31
CA THR A 148 7.30 3.31 1.43
C THR A 148 7.39 3.73 -0.03
N ALA A 149 7.44 5.04 -0.33
CA ALA A 149 7.62 5.52 -1.70
C ALA A 149 8.99 5.14 -2.26
N LEU A 150 10.06 5.23 -1.46
CA LEU A 150 11.39 4.79 -1.85
C LEU A 150 11.46 3.26 -2.09
N GLU A 151 10.79 2.47 -1.26
CA GLU A 151 10.68 1.03 -1.48
C GLU A 151 9.93 0.68 -2.76
N ALA A 152 8.86 1.41 -3.09
CA ALA A 152 8.13 1.24 -4.33
C ALA A 152 9.03 1.54 -5.55
N VAL A 153 9.72 2.69 -5.55
CA VAL A 153 10.66 3.08 -6.61
C VAL A 153 11.79 2.06 -6.77
N LYS A 154 12.30 1.53 -5.66
CA LYS A 154 13.30 0.45 -5.69
C LYS A 154 12.74 -0.82 -6.32
N GLY A 155 11.49 -1.18 -6.02
CA GLY A 155 10.79 -2.29 -6.66
C GLY A 155 10.68 -2.12 -8.17
N ASP A 156 10.22 -0.96 -8.62
CA ASP A 156 10.07 -0.62 -10.04
C ASP A 156 11.42 -0.64 -10.77
N TYR A 157 12.48 -0.13 -10.13
CA TYR A 157 13.84 -0.17 -10.69
C TYR A 157 14.35 -1.60 -10.91
N LEU A 158 14.14 -2.49 -9.92
CA LEU A 158 14.56 -3.89 -10.05
C LEU A 158 13.77 -4.62 -11.14
N ASP A 159 12.47 -4.34 -11.28
CA ASP A 159 11.66 -4.89 -12.35
C ASP A 159 12.14 -4.39 -13.72
N TYR A 160 12.39 -3.09 -13.86
CA TYR A 160 12.97 -2.52 -15.08
C TYR A 160 14.31 -3.16 -15.45
N GLN A 161 15.21 -3.34 -14.48
CA GLN A 161 16.50 -4.00 -14.71
C GLN A 161 16.31 -5.44 -15.22
N SER A 162 15.35 -6.19 -14.63
CA SER A 162 15.01 -7.53 -15.09
C SER A 162 14.41 -7.53 -16.51
N GLN A 163 13.56 -6.55 -16.84
CA GLN A 163 13.00 -6.41 -18.18
C GLN A 163 14.08 -6.10 -19.23
N VAL A 164 15.04 -5.24 -18.90
CA VAL A 164 16.19 -4.94 -19.77
C VAL A 164 17.01 -6.20 -20.02
N GLU A 165 17.32 -6.97 -18.97
CA GLU A 165 18.08 -8.21 -19.10
C GLU A 165 17.34 -9.25 -19.96
N ASN A 166 16.05 -9.46 -19.67
CA ASN A 166 15.20 -10.36 -20.47
C ASN A 166 15.11 -9.94 -21.93
N THR A 167 15.05 -8.64 -22.20
CA THR A 167 15.01 -8.10 -23.57
C THR A 167 16.35 -8.30 -24.28
N SER A 168 17.46 -8.08 -23.58
CA SER A 168 18.80 -8.36 -24.09
C SER A 168 18.96 -9.83 -24.47
N GLN A 169 18.59 -10.76 -23.57
CA GLN A 169 18.64 -12.19 -23.85
C GLN A 169 17.77 -12.60 -25.05
N LYS A 170 16.57 -12.02 -25.19
CA LYS A 170 15.70 -12.25 -26.36
C LYS A 170 16.33 -11.73 -27.66
N SER A 171 17.00 -10.58 -27.62
CA SER A 171 17.71 -10.03 -28.78
C SER A 171 18.85 -10.95 -29.23
N ILE A 172 19.66 -11.43 -28.28
CA ILE A 172 20.74 -12.40 -28.56
C ILE A 172 20.19 -13.69 -29.15
N ALA A 173 19.09 -14.22 -28.57
CA ALA A 173 18.43 -15.42 -29.08
C ALA A 173 17.88 -15.21 -30.50
N LEU A 174 17.28 -14.05 -30.79
CA LEU A 174 16.81 -13.69 -32.12
C LEU A 174 17.95 -13.66 -33.13
N GLY A 175 19.07 -12.99 -32.81
CA GLY A 175 20.24 -12.93 -33.69
C GLY A 175 20.84 -14.31 -33.95
N THR A 176 20.92 -15.16 -32.92
CA THR A 176 21.38 -16.55 -33.06
C THR A 176 20.46 -17.36 -33.98
N ASN A 177 19.15 -17.22 -33.84
CA ASN A 177 18.18 -17.93 -34.67
C ASN A 177 18.20 -17.44 -36.13
N GLN A 178 18.31 -16.12 -36.34
CA GLN A 178 18.48 -15.55 -37.69
C GLN A 178 19.74 -16.08 -38.36
N HIS A 179 20.87 -16.10 -37.64
CA HIS A 179 22.11 -16.65 -38.16
C HIS A 179 21.98 -18.13 -38.54
N LYS A 180 21.35 -18.95 -37.69
CA LYS A 180 21.06 -20.36 -38.00
C LYS A 180 20.21 -20.51 -39.25
N THR A 181 19.12 -19.74 -39.37
CA THR A 181 18.25 -19.77 -40.55
C THR A 181 19.02 -19.40 -41.82
N THR A 182 19.86 -18.37 -41.79
CA THR A 182 20.69 -17.99 -42.94
C THR A 182 21.65 -19.13 -43.31
N VAL A 183 22.32 -19.74 -42.33
CA VAL A 183 23.23 -20.86 -42.56
C VAL A 183 22.50 -22.10 -43.10
N ASP A 184 21.30 -22.39 -42.60
CA ASP A 184 20.51 -23.52 -43.07
C ASP A 184 20.03 -23.29 -44.51
N GLN A 185 19.65 -22.06 -44.86
CA GLN A 185 19.31 -21.69 -46.24
C GLN A 185 20.50 -21.81 -47.20
N THR A 186 21.68 -21.34 -46.81
CA THR A 186 22.87 -21.47 -47.67
C THR A 186 23.28 -22.92 -47.84
N LYS A 187 23.26 -23.72 -46.76
CA LYS A 187 23.52 -25.17 -46.84
C LYS A 187 22.52 -25.90 -47.72
N ALA A 188 21.23 -25.55 -47.66
CA ALA A 188 20.22 -26.15 -48.54
C ALA A 188 20.55 -25.89 -50.02
N GLY A 189 20.96 -24.66 -50.38
CA GLY A 189 21.39 -24.34 -51.74
C GLY A 189 22.59 -25.17 -52.22
N TYR A 190 23.63 -25.31 -51.39
CA TYR A 190 24.77 -26.17 -51.72
C TYR A 190 24.37 -27.65 -51.82
N SER A 191 23.49 -28.12 -50.94
CA SER A 191 23.00 -29.50 -50.97
C SER A 191 22.16 -29.81 -52.22
N GLU A 192 21.38 -28.84 -52.72
CA GLU A 192 20.64 -29.00 -53.97
C GLU A 192 21.59 -29.06 -55.17
N GLN A 193 22.63 -28.22 -55.20
CA GLN A 193 23.67 -28.28 -56.22
C GLN A 193 24.40 -29.63 -56.21
N GLU A 194 24.84 -30.09 -55.04
CA GLU A 194 25.52 -31.39 -54.91
C GLU A 194 24.61 -32.55 -55.35
N MET A 195 23.31 -32.50 -55.04
CA MET A 195 22.35 -33.51 -55.49
C MET A 195 22.12 -33.46 -57.01
N ASN A 196 22.04 -32.27 -57.60
CA ASN A 196 21.93 -32.12 -59.05
C ASN A 196 23.18 -32.65 -59.77
N GLU A 197 24.39 -32.36 -59.26
CA GLU A 197 25.64 -32.89 -59.80
C GLU A 197 25.67 -34.42 -59.74
N LYS A 198 25.26 -35.02 -58.61
CA LYS A 198 25.16 -36.49 -58.48
C LYS A 198 24.14 -37.08 -59.44
N LEU A 199 23.01 -36.40 -59.65
CA LEU A 199 21.97 -36.83 -60.59
C LEU A 199 22.49 -36.78 -62.03
N GLU A 200 23.22 -35.73 -62.40
CA GLU A 200 23.85 -35.58 -63.72
C GLU A 200 24.92 -36.66 -63.96
N GLN A 201 25.78 -36.92 -62.98
CA GLN A 201 26.74 -38.04 -63.04
C GLN A 201 26.05 -39.38 -63.22
N ALA A 202 24.95 -39.63 -62.48
CA ALA A 202 24.17 -40.85 -62.61
C ALA A 202 23.52 -40.99 -64.00
N ARG A 203 23.06 -39.88 -64.60
CA ARG A 203 22.54 -39.87 -65.98
C ARG A 203 23.62 -40.23 -66.99
N ILE A 204 24.78 -39.58 -66.92
CA ILE A 204 25.92 -39.87 -67.81
C ILE A 204 26.33 -41.35 -67.69
N ALA A 205 26.39 -41.87 -66.47
CA ALA A 205 26.71 -43.28 -66.25
C ALA A 205 25.64 -44.23 -66.83
N ALA A 206 24.36 -43.88 -66.70
CA ALA A 206 23.26 -44.66 -67.28
C ALA A 206 23.28 -44.62 -68.82
N ASP A 207 23.55 -43.46 -69.42
CA ASP A 207 23.66 -43.30 -70.86
C ASP A 207 24.83 -44.12 -71.41
N LEU A 208 26.01 -44.05 -70.78
CA LEU A 208 27.18 -44.87 -71.12
C LEU A 208 26.86 -46.37 -71.04
N ALA A 209 26.20 -46.81 -69.96
CA ALA A 209 25.80 -48.21 -69.80
C ALA A 209 24.81 -48.65 -70.91
N SER A 210 23.91 -47.75 -71.32
CA SER A 210 22.96 -48.00 -72.41
C SER A 210 23.66 -48.11 -73.76
N GLU A 211 24.65 -47.25 -74.04
CA GLU A 211 25.47 -47.28 -75.25
C GLU A 211 26.29 -48.56 -75.30
N GLN A 212 26.97 -48.91 -74.22
CA GLN A 212 27.71 -50.17 -74.12
C GLN A 212 26.78 -51.38 -74.33
N THR A 213 25.58 -51.36 -73.75
CA THR A 213 24.60 -52.43 -73.96
C THR A 213 24.19 -52.53 -75.42
N ARG A 214 23.96 -51.40 -76.08
CA ARG A 214 23.61 -51.33 -77.51
C ARG A 214 24.76 -51.82 -78.40
N GLU A 215 26.00 -51.46 -78.09
CA GLU A 215 27.19 -51.97 -78.78
C GLU A 215 27.33 -53.48 -78.62
N LYS A 216 27.16 -54.01 -77.39
CA LYS A 216 27.20 -55.45 -77.13
C LYS A 216 26.09 -56.18 -77.87
N GLN A 217 24.86 -55.65 -77.89
CA GLN A 217 23.77 -56.21 -78.68
C GLN A 217 24.08 -56.21 -80.18
N SER A 218 24.59 -55.11 -80.73
CA SER A 218 25.04 -55.03 -82.12
C SER A 218 26.12 -56.08 -82.43
N SER A 219 27.10 -56.26 -81.55
CA SER A 219 28.15 -57.27 -81.71
C SER A 219 27.59 -58.71 -81.65
N LEU A 220 26.61 -58.97 -80.78
CA LEU A 220 25.92 -60.26 -80.73
C LEU A 220 25.10 -60.54 -81.99
N ASP A 221 24.43 -59.53 -82.54
CA ASP A 221 23.66 -59.68 -83.78
C ASP A 221 24.59 -59.92 -84.98
N GLN A 222 25.74 -59.24 -85.04
CA GLN A 222 26.77 -59.53 -86.05
C GLN A 222 27.31 -60.95 -85.90
N PHE A 223 27.61 -61.40 -84.68
CA PHE A 223 28.05 -62.77 -84.41
C PHE A 223 27.00 -63.81 -84.82
N ARG A 224 25.72 -63.57 -84.52
CA ARG A 224 24.61 -64.43 -84.95
C ARG A 224 24.53 -64.53 -86.47
N LYS A 225 24.67 -63.40 -87.19
CA LYS A 225 24.69 -63.39 -88.67
C LYS A 225 25.84 -64.23 -89.23
N GLN A 226 27.03 -64.12 -88.64
CA GLN A 226 28.19 -64.94 -89.03
C GLN A 226 27.92 -66.43 -88.83
N LEU A 227 27.32 -66.84 -87.70
CA LEU A 227 26.95 -68.24 -87.46
C LEU A 227 25.92 -68.76 -88.47
N THR A 228 24.87 -68.01 -88.77
CA THR A 228 23.86 -68.42 -89.76
C THR A 228 24.40 -68.46 -91.19
N GLY A 229 25.32 -67.54 -91.54
CA GLY A 229 25.99 -67.55 -92.84
C GLY A 229 26.94 -68.75 -93.00
N LEU A 230 27.56 -69.21 -91.92
CA LEU A 230 28.44 -70.38 -91.90
C LEU A 230 27.64 -71.70 -91.95
N VAL A 231 26.42 -71.72 -91.43
CA VAL A 231 25.49 -72.86 -91.54
C VAL A 231 24.83 -72.95 -92.91
N ALA A 232 24.63 -71.82 -93.61
CA ALA A 232 24.08 -71.79 -94.98
C ALA A 232 25.10 -72.05 -96.10
N ALA A 233 26.40 -72.03 -95.78
CA ALA A 233 27.50 -72.28 -96.73
C ALA A 233 28.00 -73.74 -96.73
N LYS A 234 27.19 -74.67 -96.21
CA LYS A 234 27.45 -76.11 -96.14
C LYS A 234 26.29 -76.87 -96.77
#